data_AF-A0A485P9W5-F1
#
_entry.id   AF-A0A485P9W5-F1
#
_cell.length_a   1.000
_cell.length_b   1.000
_cell.length_c   1.000
_cell.angle_alpha   90.00
_cell.angle_beta   90.00
_cell.angle_gamma   90.00
#
_symmetry.space_group_name_H-M   'P 1'
#
loop_
_entity.id
_entity.type
_entity.pdbx_description
1 polymer ?
#
loop_
_entity_poly.entity_id
_entity_poly.type
_entity_poly.pdbx_seq_one_letter_code
_entity_poly.pdbx_strand_id
1 'polypeptide(L)'
;MLKVYALHTYLQCMGAQSWYPAQVHHTVALRSKEKVQQFTASLVIYVITIDEKPYTLHLRKHSFLSQNFLVYTYNETGFLHSESSYFKIHCHYQGYIANFPNSLATLSICSGLRGFLQFENISYGIEPLESSARFEHIIYQVKNDNQDISWLAENYSNIWQKEQSYKDNLSSQKTALPKLLPQYLEIHIIVEKDLYDYMGSEMMAVTQKIIQITGLVNTMFTQFKLTVMLSSLELWSDKNKISTNGDADDLLQRFFVWKRDYLILRPHGIAFLLIYRKHPTYLGATFSGTICNKSHNADIAMYPDAVTLEGFSVIIAQLLGLKMGLTYDDINKCSCPRATCIMNHKAVGSSGIKIFSNCSMHDYRNFVSKYEAKCLQNFSNLQPSYQNQSVCGNGILEPNEECDCGSEE
;
A
#
# COMPACT_ATOMS: atom_id res chain seq x y z
N MET A 1 -26.37 27.68 1.97
CA MET A 1 -25.47 28.78 2.40
C MET A 1 -25.09 28.70 3.88
N LEU A 2 -26.04 28.61 4.84
CA LEU A 2 -25.69 28.52 6.28
C LEU A 2 -24.87 27.26 6.68
N LYS A 3 -25.05 26.11 6.01
CA LYS A 3 -24.28 24.88 6.31
C LYS A 3 -22.79 24.95 5.92
N VAL A 4 -22.45 25.75 4.90
CA VAL A 4 -21.05 25.92 4.44
C VAL A 4 -20.26 26.79 5.41
N TYR A 5 -20.90 27.83 5.96
CA TYR A 5 -20.28 28.72 6.94
C TYR A 5 -19.96 28.00 8.26
N ALA A 6 -20.87 27.16 8.77
CA ALA A 6 -20.64 26.38 9.99
C ALA A 6 -19.46 25.41 9.85
N LEU A 7 -19.24 24.83 8.67
CA LEU A 7 -18.10 23.97 8.39
C LEU A 7 -16.77 24.74 8.40
N HIS A 8 -16.76 25.94 7.82
CA HIS A 8 -15.57 26.81 7.80
C HIS A 8 -15.15 27.22 9.22
N THR A 9 -16.11 27.50 10.11
CA THR A 9 -15.82 27.84 11.51
C THR A 9 -15.37 26.62 12.31
N TYR A 10 -15.95 25.42 12.05
CA TYR A 10 -15.57 24.18 12.72
C TYR A 10 -14.15 23.71 12.33
N LEU A 11 -13.78 23.85 11.05
CA LEU A 11 -12.43 23.59 10.54
C LEU A 11 -11.38 24.58 11.08
N GLN A 12 -11.76 25.84 11.33
CA GLN A 12 -10.88 26.83 11.98
C GLN A 12 -10.61 26.52 13.46
N CYS A 13 -11.54 25.88 14.17
CA CYS A 13 -11.34 25.51 15.58
C CYS A 13 -10.44 24.28 15.79
N MET A 14 -10.23 23.42 14.78
CA MET A 14 -9.41 22.20 14.90
C MET A 14 -7.95 22.34 14.45
N GLY A 15 -7.47 23.55 14.09
CA GLY A 15 -6.06 23.76 13.73
C GLY A 15 -5.59 23.02 12.47
N ALA A 16 -6.49 22.42 11.68
CA ALA A 16 -6.18 21.65 10.48
C ALA A 16 -6.25 22.53 9.21
N GLN A 17 -5.40 23.55 9.12
CA GLN A 17 -5.46 24.53 8.04
C GLN A 17 -4.74 24.12 6.73
N SER A 18 -4.21 22.90 6.63
CA SER A 18 -3.37 22.50 5.48
C SER A 18 -3.81 21.28 4.68
N TRP A 19 -4.98 20.67 4.94
CA TRP A 19 -5.28 19.31 4.44
C TRP A 19 -6.43 19.16 3.42
N TYR A 20 -7.13 20.24 3.04
CA TYR A 20 -8.29 20.10 2.15
C TYR A 20 -8.18 20.98 0.89
N PRO A 21 -8.08 20.40 -0.32
CA PRO A 21 -8.22 21.16 -1.55
C PRO A 21 -9.67 21.67 -1.73
N ALA A 22 -9.82 22.75 -2.49
CA ALA A 22 -11.03 23.59 -2.59
C ALA A 22 -12.30 22.95 -3.24
N GLN A 23 -12.34 21.63 -3.46
CA GLN A 23 -13.51 20.93 -4.00
C GLN A 23 -13.75 19.62 -3.23
N VAL A 24 -14.72 19.67 -2.32
CA VAL A 24 -15.16 18.57 -1.47
C VAL A 24 -16.59 18.25 -1.87
N HIS A 25 -16.85 17.04 -2.37
CA HIS A 25 -18.20 16.60 -2.76
C HIS A 25 -18.80 15.68 -1.71
N HIS A 26 -20.05 15.96 -1.35
CA HIS A 26 -20.84 15.17 -0.41
C HIS A 26 -21.68 14.16 -1.16
N THR A 27 -21.48 12.88 -0.90
CA THR A 27 -22.22 11.82 -1.59
C THR A 27 -22.57 10.68 -0.63
N VAL A 28 -23.72 10.04 -0.87
CA VAL A 28 -24.11 8.78 -0.22
C VAL A 28 -23.86 7.64 -1.21
N ALA A 29 -23.07 6.64 -0.82
CA ALA A 29 -22.80 5.50 -1.68
C ALA A 29 -23.99 4.55 -1.61
N LEU A 30 -24.63 4.30 -2.75
CA LEU A 30 -25.73 3.34 -2.82
C LEU A 30 -25.15 1.98 -3.20
N ARG A 31 -25.25 1.02 -2.28
CA ARG A 31 -25.01 -0.39 -2.60
C ARG A 31 -26.17 -0.87 -3.47
N SER A 32 -25.89 -1.14 -4.74
CA SER A 32 -26.86 -1.73 -5.65
C SER A 32 -27.25 -3.12 -5.14
N LYS A 33 -28.54 -3.31 -4.80
CA LYS A 33 -29.16 -4.64 -4.66
C LYS A 33 -29.72 -5.06 -6.03
N GLU A 34 -28.89 -5.08 -7.07
CA GLU A 34 -29.27 -5.83 -8.26
C GLU A 34 -29.38 -7.31 -7.91
N LYS A 35 -30.42 -7.99 -8.39
CA LYS A 35 -30.62 -9.43 -8.23
C LYS A 35 -29.37 -10.16 -8.71
N VAL A 36 -28.47 -10.48 -7.79
CA VAL A 36 -27.27 -11.26 -8.05
C VAL A 36 -27.75 -12.68 -8.37
N GLN A 37 -27.80 -12.99 -9.65
CA GLN A 37 -27.79 -14.36 -10.11
C GLN A 37 -26.44 -14.94 -9.69
N GLN A 38 -26.44 -15.57 -8.52
CA GLN A 38 -25.38 -16.34 -7.85
C GLN A 38 -24.02 -16.38 -8.57
N PHE A 39 -23.24 -15.30 -8.48
CA PHE A 39 -21.80 -15.33 -8.72
C PHE A 39 -21.13 -15.10 -7.37
N THR A 40 -20.33 -16.10 -6.98
CA THR A 40 -19.46 -16.26 -5.79
C THR A 40 -19.30 -15.03 -4.86
N ALA A 41 -19.31 -15.28 -3.54
CA ALA A 41 -19.30 -14.31 -2.43
C ALA A 41 -18.16 -13.26 -2.38
N SER A 42 -17.36 -13.10 -3.44
CA SER A 42 -16.18 -12.25 -3.54
C SER A 42 -16.34 -10.99 -4.40
N LEU A 43 -17.46 -10.81 -5.12
CA LEU A 43 -17.73 -9.64 -5.97
C LEU A 43 -18.71 -8.66 -5.29
N VAL A 44 -18.39 -7.37 -5.30
CA VAL A 44 -19.23 -6.29 -4.77
C VAL A 44 -19.33 -5.16 -5.80
N ILE A 45 -20.51 -4.59 -5.96
CA ILE A 45 -20.78 -3.46 -6.86
C ILE A 45 -21.23 -2.26 -6.04
N TYR A 46 -20.58 -1.11 -6.25
CA TYR A 46 -20.95 0.16 -5.64
C TYR A 46 -21.23 1.20 -6.71
N VAL A 47 -22.21 2.07 -6.46
CA VAL A 47 -22.40 3.28 -7.26
C VAL A 47 -22.05 4.47 -6.39
N ILE A 48 -21.09 5.27 -6.87
CA ILE A 48 -20.64 6.50 -6.25
C ILE A 48 -20.91 7.66 -7.20
N THR A 49 -21.13 8.85 -6.67
CA THR A 49 -21.39 10.05 -7.48
C THR A 49 -20.26 11.05 -7.28
N ILE A 50 -19.64 11.47 -8.39
CA ILE A 50 -18.59 12.50 -8.44
C ILE A 50 -19.10 13.56 -9.41
N ASP A 51 -19.14 14.83 -9.00
CA ASP A 51 -19.67 15.94 -9.81
C ASP A 51 -21.06 15.64 -10.42
N GLU A 52 -21.99 15.14 -9.58
CA GLU A 52 -23.35 14.74 -9.97
C GLU A 52 -23.44 13.62 -11.02
N LYS A 53 -22.30 13.01 -11.39
CA LYS A 53 -22.24 11.88 -12.33
C LYS A 53 -22.06 10.57 -11.58
N PRO A 54 -22.90 9.55 -11.82
CA PRO A 54 -22.75 8.24 -11.21
C PRO A 54 -21.63 7.43 -11.88
N TYR A 55 -20.81 6.78 -11.08
CA TYR A 55 -19.76 5.85 -11.47
C TYR A 55 -19.98 4.51 -10.78
N THR A 56 -20.01 3.44 -11.57
CA THR A 56 -20.19 2.07 -11.07
C THR A 56 -18.84 1.41 -10.86
N LEU A 57 -18.60 0.90 -9.66
CA LEU A 57 -17.36 0.23 -9.27
C LEU A 57 -17.59 -1.28 -9.23
N HIS A 58 -16.78 -2.04 -9.95
CA HIS A 58 -16.77 -3.49 -9.89
C HIS A 58 -15.59 -3.94 -9.03
N LEU A 59 -15.88 -4.38 -7.81
CA LEU A 59 -14.88 -4.66 -6.79
C LEU A 59 -14.79 -6.15 -6.48
N ARG A 60 -13.57 -6.65 -6.31
CA ARG A 60 -13.30 -8.01 -5.84
C ARG A 60 -12.50 -7.94 -4.56
N LYS A 61 -12.82 -8.85 -3.63
CA LYS A 61 -12.06 -8.98 -2.38
C LYS A 61 -10.58 -9.21 -2.69
N HIS A 62 -9.72 -8.41 -2.08
CA HIS A 62 -8.27 -8.51 -2.24
C HIS A 62 -7.64 -8.65 -0.84
N SER A 63 -7.14 -9.84 -0.53
CA SER A 63 -6.60 -10.17 0.80
C SER A 63 -5.08 -10.10 0.76
N PHE A 64 -4.52 -9.10 1.43
CA PHE A 64 -3.08 -8.84 1.51
C PHE A 64 -2.59 -8.61 2.95
N LEU A 65 -3.45 -8.81 3.95
CA LEU A 65 -3.05 -8.86 5.35
C LEU A 65 -2.87 -10.32 5.74
N SER A 66 -1.80 -10.65 6.46
CA SER A 66 -1.60 -12.02 6.95
C SER A 66 -2.70 -12.42 7.96
N GLN A 67 -2.98 -13.71 8.07
CA GLN A 67 -3.99 -14.24 9.01
C GLN A 67 -3.74 -13.81 10.46
N ASN A 68 -2.47 -13.71 10.85
CA ASN A 68 -2.04 -13.28 12.17
C ASN A 68 -1.44 -11.86 12.12
N PHE A 69 -2.08 -10.96 11.36
CA PHE A 69 -1.68 -9.56 11.27
C PHE A 69 -1.90 -8.87 12.61
N LEU A 70 -0.79 -8.45 13.22
CA LEU A 70 -0.75 -7.77 14.49
C LEU A 70 -0.22 -6.34 14.30
N VAL A 71 -0.82 -5.41 15.04
CA VAL A 71 -0.33 -4.05 15.18
C VAL A 71 0.30 -3.92 16.56
N TYR A 72 1.57 -3.51 16.59
CA TYR A 72 2.36 -3.30 17.79
C TYR A 72 2.50 -1.81 18.07
N THR A 73 2.22 -1.40 19.29
CA THR A 73 2.33 -0.03 19.78
C THR A 73 3.02 -0.02 21.14
N TYR A 74 3.50 1.14 21.57
CA TYR A 74 4.13 1.32 22.87
C TYR A 74 3.32 2.30 23.72
N ASN A 75 3.14 1.96 24.99
CA ASN A 75 2.58 2.91 25.96
C ASN A 75 3.65 3.92 26.43
N GLU A 76 3.24 4.91 27.23
CA GLU A 76 4.14 5.96 27.74
C GLU A 76 5.30 5.41 28.58
N THR A 77 5.12 4.26 29.22
CA THR A 77 6.15 3.55 29.99
C THR A 77 7.07 2.68 29.13
N GLY A 78 6.86 2.63 27.80
CA GLY A 78 7.67 1.87 26.85
C GLY A 78 7.35 0.38 26.76
N PHE A 79 6.24 -0.08 27.36
CA PHE A 79 5.78 -1.46 27.21
C PHE A 79 5.07 -1.66 25.87
N LEU A 80 5.40 -2.77 25.22
CA LEU A 80 4.81 -3.20 23.95
C LEU A 80 3.40 -3.73 24.18
N HIS A 81 2.43 -3.09 23.54
CA HIS A 81 1.05 -3.55 23.44
C HIS A 81 0.77 -4.02 22.01
N SER A 82 0.16 -5.18 21.87
CA SER A 82 -0.25 -5.74 20.58
C SER A 82 -1.76 -5.82 20.51
N GLU A 83 -2.35 -5.27 19.46
CA GLU A 83 -3.78 -5.43 19.19
C GLU A 83 -3.99 -6.35 17.98
N SER A 84 -4.88 -7.33 18.14
CA SER A 84 -5.21 -8.25 17.07
C SER A 84 -6.24 -7.61 16.13
N SER A 85 -5.93 -7.58 14.84
CA SER A 85 -6.79 -6.96 13.84
C SER A 85 -7.91 -7.88 13.31
N TYR A 86 -8.32 -8.91 14.06
CA TYR A 86 -9.20 -10.01 13.59
C TYR A 86 -10.41 -9.52 12.77
N PHE A 87 -10.97 -8.36 13.14
CA PHE A 87 -12.14 -7.77 12.48
C PHE A 87 -11.88 -7.05 11.14
N LYS A 88 -10.61 -6.88 10.69
CA LYS A 88 -10.26 -6.02 9.54
C LYS A 88 -9.55 -6.73 8.37
N ILE A 89 -9.35 -8.05 8.43
CA ILE A 89 -8.57 -8.79 7.42
C ILE A 89 -9.35 -8.95 6.10
N HIS A 90 -10.68 -8.84 6.12
CA HIS A 90 -11.55 -9.31 5.03
C HIS A 90 -12.39 -8.23 4.33
N CYS A 91 -12.07 -6.96 4.56
CA CYS A 91 -12.85 -5.82 4.08
C CYS A 91 -12.09 -4.91 3.10
N HIS A 92 -11.05 -5.46 2.45
CA HIS A 92 -10.27 -4.79 1.41
C HIS A 92 -10.60 -5.32 0.01
N TYR A 93 -10.72 -4.39 -0.93
CA TYR A 93 -11.21 -4.66 -2.26
C TYR A 93 -10.38 -3.92 -3.31
N GLN A 94 -10.20 -4.56 -4.46
CA GLN A 94 -9.60 -4.00 -5.65
C GLN A 94 -10.52 -4.23 -6.84
N GLY A 95 -10.56 -3.29 -7.79
CA GLY A 95 -11.47 -3.38 -8.91
C GLY A 95 -11.24 -2.31 -9.97
N TYR A 96 -12.25 -2.08 -10.79
CA TYR A 96 -12.22 -1.08 -11.85
C TYR A 96 -13.54 -0.30 -11.90
N ILE A 97 -13.52 0.86 -12.54
CA ILE A 97 -14.70 1.68 -12.77
C ILE A 97 -15.29 1.32 -14.14
N ALA A 98 -16.59 1.00 -14.16
CA ALA A 98 -17.33 0.63 -15.37
C ALA A 98 -17.21 1.72 -16.44
N ASN A 99 -17.10 1.31 -17.71
CA ASN A 99 -16.88 2.18 -18.88
C ASN A 99 -15.50 2.88 -18.92
N PHE A 100 -14.63 2.64 -17.93
CA PHE A 100 -13.25 3.12 -17.92
C PHE A 100 -12.32 1.90 -17.80
N PRO A 101 -11.99 1.21 -18.92
CA PRO A 101 -11.24 -0.05 -18.88
C PRO A 101 -9.82 0.09 -18.32
N ASN A 102 -9.29 1.31 -18.32
CA ASN A 102 -7.98 1.67 -17.84
C ASN A 102 -8.04 2.36 -16.46
N SER A 103 -9.02 2.00 -15.65
CA SER A 103 -9.24 2.58 -14.31
C SER A 103 -9.08 1.51 -13.22
N LEU A 104 -8.89 1.98 -12.00
CA LEU A 104 -8.59 1.14 -10.85
C LEU A 104 -9.26 1.73 -9.61
N ALA A 105 -9.87 0.87 -8.81
CA ALA A 105 -10.45 1.23 -7.53
C ALA A 105 -9.82 0.36 -6.44
N THR A 106 -9.32 1.00 -5.38
CA THR A 106 -8.71 0.33 -4.22
C THR A 106 -9.44 0.84 -2.99
N LEU A 107 -10.27 -0.01 -2.39
CA LEU A 107 -11.23 0.43 -1.37
C LEU A 107 -11.22 -0.49 -0.15
N SER A 108 -11.45 0.11 1.00
CA SER A 108 -11.76 -0.54 2.27
C SER A 108 -13.20 -0.21 2.64
N ILE A 109 -13.91 -1.21 3.15
CA ILE A 109 -15.25 -1.06 3.73
C ILE A 109 -15.27 -1.40 5.23
N CYS A 110 -14.10 -1.50 5.86
CA CYS A 110 -13.96 -1.96 7.25
C CYS A 110 -14.62 -1.03 8.27
N SER A 111 -14.67 0.27 7.97
CA SER A 111 -15.18 1.30 8.86
C SER A 111 -15.72 2.46 8.02
N GLY A 112 -16.63 2.15 7.11
CA GLY A 112 -17.06 3.04 6.03
C GLY A 112 -16.20 2.90 4.77
N LEU A 113 -16.63 3.57 3.69
CA LEU A 113 -15.99 3.48 2.38
C LEU A 113 -14.76 4.41 2.32
N ARG A 114 -13.58 3.82 2.18
CA ARG A 114 -12.29 4.55 2.19
C ARG A 114 -11.36 4.05 1.10
N GLY A 115 -10.60 4.93 0.46
CA GLY A 115 -9.53 4.54 -0.45
C GLY A 115 -9.40 5.44 -1.68
N PHE A 116 -9.09 4.83 -2.83
CA PHE A 116 -8.70 5.56 -4.04
C PHE A 116 -9.43 5.07 -5.28
N LEU A 117 -9.74 6.02 -6.15
CA LEU A 117 -10.28 5.81 -7.49
C LEU A 117 -9.31 6.47 -8.46
N GLN A 118 -8.59 5.65 -9.23
CA GLN A 118 -7.56 6.12 -10.13
C GLN A 118 -8.04 5.95 -11.57
N PHE A 119 -8.04 7.06 -12.31
CA PHE A 119 -8.21 7.11 -13.76
C PHE A 119 -6.82 7.27 -14.40
N GLU A 120 -6.75 7.58 -15.69
CA GLU A 120 -5.48 7.65 -16.41
C GLU A 120 -4.51 8.69 -15.84
N ASN A 121 -4.97 9.93 -15.62
CA ASN A 121 -4.11 11.04 -15.15
C ASN A 121 -4.65 11.75 -13.89
N ILE A 122 -5.72 11.23 -13.29
CA ILE A 122 -6.40 11.83 -12.14
C ILE A 122 -6.76 10.75 -11.14
N SER A 123 -6.60 11.07 -9.86
CA SER A 123 -6.98 10.22 -8.74
C SER A 123 -7.95 10.96 -7.85
N TYR A 124 -8.92 10.23 -7.29
CA TYR A 124 -9.81 10.71 -6.26
C TYR A 124 -9.62 9.88 -4.99
N GLY A 125 -9.56 10.57 -3.85
CA GLY A 125 -9.64 9.98 -2.53
C GLY A 125 -11.08 9.91 -2.09
N ILE A 126 -11.44 8.84 -1.38
CA ILE A 126 -12.74 8.69 -0.73
C ILE A 126 -12.51 8.39 0.75
N GLU A 127 -13.19 9.10 1.62
CA GLU A 127 -13.08 9.01 3.07
C GLU A 127 -14.48 9.03 3.70
N PRO A 128 -14.78 8.19 4.70
CA PRO A 128 -16.05 8.22 5.40
C PRO A 128 -16.17 9.50 6.23
N LEU A 129 -17.38 10.05 6.31
CA LEU A 129 -17.68 11.15 7.23
C LEU A 129 -17.86 10.57 8.64
N GLU A 130 -16.94 10.88 9.55
CA GLU A 130 -17.03 10.42 10.94
C GLU A 130 -18.37 10.84 11.56
N SER A 131 -19.01 9.91 12.28
CA SER A 131 -20.30 10.10 12.97
C SER A 131 -21.55 10.27 12.08
N SER A 132 -21.48 10.02 10.76
CA SER A 132 -22.69 10.04 9.92
C SER A 132 -23.52 8.76 10.09
N ALA A 133 -24.78 8.91 10.52
CA ALA A 133 -25.76 7.82 10.58
C ALA A 133 -26.18 7.28 9.20
N ARG A 134 -25.80 7.95 8.10
CA ARG A 134 -26.17 7.60 6.72
C ARG A 134 -25.00 7.05 5.90
N PHE A 135 -23.85 6.76 6.53
CA PHE A 135 -22.65 6.28 5.85
C PHE A 135 -22.22 7.23 4.71
N GLU A 136 -22.35 8.53 4.94
CA GLU A 136 -21.89 9.57 4.01
C GLU A 136 -20.37 9.51 3.88
N HIS A 137 -19.88 9.91 2.70
CA HIS A 137 -18.47 9.97 2.42
C HIS A 137 -18.13 11.28 1.71
N ILE A 138 -16.87 11.66 1.83
CA ILE A 138 -16.27 12.77 1.12
C ILE A 138 -15.46 12.19 -0.03
N ILE A 139 -15.65 12.75 -1.22
CA ILE A 139 -14.76 12.52 -2.37
C ILE A 139 -14.03 13.81 -2.68
N TYR A 140 -12.71 13.70 -2.87
CA TYR A 140 -11.84 14.82 -3.21
C TYR A 140 -10.80 14.40 -4.25
N GLN A 141 -10.42 15.33 -5.12
CA GLN A 141 -9.32 15.09 -6.05
C GLN A 141 -8.00 15.05 -5.28
N VAL A 142 -7.22 13.99 -5.48
CA VAL A 142 -5.86 13.89 -4.96
C VAL A 142 -4.99 14.75 -5.88
N LYS A 143 -4.51 15.88 -5.36
CA LYS A 143 -3.55 16.74 -6.03
C LYS A 143 -2.20 16.59 -5.36
N ASN A 144 -1.16 16.51 -6.17
CA ASN A 144 0.21 16.58 -5.70
C ASN A 144 0.76 17.94 -6.13
N ASP A 145 0.53 18.95 -5.30
CA ASP A 145 0.85 20.34 -5.64
C ASP A 145 2.36 20.66 -5.48
N ASN A 146 3.17 19.70 -4.99
CA ASN A 146 4.60 19.87 -4.77
C ASN A 146 5.44 19.48 -5.99
N GLN A 147 5.75 20.47 -6.84
CA GLN A 147 6.74 20.33 -7.92
C GLN A 147 8.14 19.95 -7.41
N ASP A 148 8.47 20.28 -6.16
CA ASP A 148 9.78 20.00 -5.54
C ASP A 148 10.07 18.51 -5.35
N ILE A 149 9.04 17.66 -5.24
CA ILE A 149 9.22 16.20 -5.14
C ILE A 149 9.86 15.63 -6.42
N SER A 150 9.60 16.25 -7.58
CA SER A 150 10.23 15.85 -8.84
C SER A 150 11.74 16.10 -8.83
N TRP A 151 12.22 17.15 -8.17
CA TRP A 151 13.66 17.46 -8.05
C TRP A 151 14.39 16.50 -7.10
N LEU A 152 13.74 16.09 -6.00
CA LEU A 152 14.29 15.10 -5.07
C LEU A 152 14.46 13.73 -5.74
N ALA A 153 13.58 13.39 -6.67
CA ALA A 153 13.66 12.16 -7.43
C ALA A 153 14.83 12.16 -8.46
N GLU A 154 15.32 13.33 -8.91
CA GLU A 154 16.49 13.42 -9.80
C GLU A 154 17.83 13.20 -9.05
N ASN A 155 17.90 13.59 -7.77
CA ASN A 155 19.08 13.38 -6.90
C ASN A 155 19.29 11.91 -6.46
N TYR A 156 18.34 11.01 -6.76
CA TYR A 156 18.51 9.56 -6.64
C TYR A 156 19.62 8.98 -7.52
N SER A 157 20.10 9.76 -8.49
CA SER A 157 21.15 9.41 -9.45
C SER A 157 22.48 8.99 -8.80
N ASN A 158 22.69 9.29 -7.51
CA ASN A 158 23.91 8.91 -6.77
C ASN A 158 23.75 7.65 -5.90
N ILE A 159 22.66 6.88 -6.03
CA ILE A 159 22.70 5.50 -5.54
C ILE A 159 23.73 4.78 -6.38
N TRP A 160 24.84 4.42 -5.72
CA TRP A 160 25.86 3.53 -6.23
C TRP A 160 25.20 2.24 -6.74
N GLN A 161 24.83 2.24 -8.01
CA GLN A 161 25.15 1.12 -8.87
C GLN A 161 26.68 1.01 -8.81
N LYS A 162 27.21 0.44 -7.72
CA LYS A 162 28.49 -0.26 -7.86
C LYS A 162 28.21 -1.22 -8.99
N GLU A 163 28.81 -0.94 -10.14
CA GLU A 163 28.85 -1.81 -11.28
C GLU A 163 29.39 -3.17 -10.82
N GLN A 164 28.54 -4.02 -10.25
CA GLN A 164 28.64 -5.43 -10.49
C GLN A 164 28.03 -5.65 -11.86
N SER A 165 28.82 -5.18 -12.85
CA SER A 165 28.92 -5.80 -14.15
C SER A 165 29.21 -7.28 -13.93
N TYR A 166 28.18 -8.06 -13.61
CA TYR A 166 28.07 -9.40 -14.16
C TYR A 166 27.74 -9.23 -15.64
N LYS A 167 28.75 -8.76 -16.40
CA LYS A 167 28.88 -9.03 -17.82
C LYS A 167 29.22 -10.52 -17.93
N ASP A 168 28.24 -11.36 -17.63
CA ASP A 168 28.28 -12.71 -18.15
C ASP A 168 27.89 -12.59 -19.62
N ASN A 169 28.83 -12.96 -20.49
CA ASN A 169 28.65 -13.08 -21.92
C ASN A 169 27.48 -14.02 -22.22
N LEU A 170 26.26 -13.50 -22.33
CA LEU A 170 25.07 -14.32 -22.53
C LEU A 170 24.71 -14.38 -24.01
N SER A 171 25.22 -15.45 -24.62
CA SER A 171 24.63 -16.14 -25.77
C SER A 171 23.11 -15.92 -25.86
N SER A 172 22.66 -15.43 -27.01
CA SER A 172 21.26 -15.33 -27.43
C SER A 172 20.63 -16.73 -27.52
N GLN A 173 20.34 -17.36 -26.38
CA GLN A 173 19.36 -18.42 -26.33
C GLN A 173 18.00 -17.80 -26.07
N LYS A 174 17.15 -17.82 -27.11
CA LYS A 174 15.71 -17.61 -27.02
C LYS A 174 15.09 -18.73 -26.18
N THR A 175 15.27 -18.69 -24.87
CA THR A 175 14.42 -19.47 -23.95
C THR A 175 13.06 -18.77 -23.90
N ALA A 176 11.99 -19.51 -24.17
CA ALA A 176 10.63 -19.00 -24.02
C ALA A 176 10.50 -18.45 -22.59
N LEU A 177 10.16 -17.15 -22.45
CA LEU A 177 10.06 -16.54 -21.13
C LEU A 177 8.99 -17.27 -20.31
N PRO A 178 9.30 -17.70 -19.07
CA PRO A 178 8.40 -18.49 -18.26
C PRO A 178 7.11 -17.72 -17.94
N LYS A 179 5.98 -18.44 -17.92
CA LYS A 179 4.68 -17.89 -17.54
C LYS A 179 4.71 -17.49 -16.06
N LEU A 180 4.44 -16.21 -15.76
CA LEU A 180 4.35 -15.74 -14.38
C LEU A 180 3.21 -16.46 -13.64
N LEU A 181 3.54 -17.01 -12.47
CA LEU A 181 2.62 -17.60 -11.52
C LEU A 181 2.33 -16.61 -10.40
N PRO A 182 1.15 -16.69 -9.72
CA PRO A 182 0.87 -15.89 -8.54
C PRO A 182 1.91 -16.13 -7.44
N GLN A 183 2.51 -15.06 -6.94
CA GLN A 183 3.54 -15.07 -5.91
C GLN A 183 3.16 -14.16 -4.75
N TYR A 184 3.69 -14.46 -3.56
CA TYR A 184 3.47 -13.66 -2.36
C TYR A 184 4.79 -13.21 -1.75
N LEU A 185 4.86 -11.93 -1.39
CA LEU A 185 6.00 -11.33 -0.69
C LEU A 185 5.56 -10.82 0.66
N GLU A 186 6.01 -11.45 1.74
CA GLU A 186 5.73 -10.99 3.09
C GLU A 186 6.62 -9.79 3.46
N ILE A 187 5.98 -8.72 3.90
CA ILE A 187 6.64 -7.53 4.44
C ILE A 187 6.19 -7.25 5.87
N HIS A 188 7.07 -6.63 6.63
CA HIS A 188 6.81 -6.05 7.94
C HIS A 188 7.09 -4.56 7.85
N ILE A 189 6.21 -3.72 8.40
CA ILE A 189 6.36 -2.26 8.36
C ILE A 189 6.56 -1.75 9.77
N ILE A 190 7.57 -0.89 9.94
CA ILE A 190 7.84 -0.13 11.16
C ILE A 190 7.66 1.35 10.81
N VAL A 191 6.93 2.08 11.65
CA VAL A 191 6.68 3.53 11.49
C VAL A 191 7.44 4.29 12.56
N GLU A 192 8.33 5.20 12.14
CA GLU A 192 9.06 6.12 13.03
C GLU A 192 8.11 6.99 13.85
N LYS A 193 8.53 7.41 15.04
CA LYS A 193 7.79 8.31 15.93
C LYS A 193 7.31 9.58 15.22
N ASP A 194 8.20 10.26 14.51
CA ASP A 194 7.85 11.51 13.82
C ASP A 194 6.80 11.29 12.71
N LEU A 195 6.87 10.14 12.02
CA LEU A 195 5.88 9.78 11.00
C LEU A 195 4.55 9.36 11.61
N TYR A 196 4.58 8.63 12.73
CA TYR A 196 3.39 8.30 13.51
C TYR A 196 2.66 9.58 13.95
N ASP A 197 3.41 10.57 14.43
CA ASP A 197 2.86 11.85 14.83
C ASP A 197 2.31 12.66 13.65
N TYR A 198 3.07 12.72 12.56
CA TYR A 198 2.60 13.36 11.33
C TYR A 198 1.31 12.73 10.78
N MET A 199 1.16 11.41 10.93
CA MET A 199 -0.02 10.69 10.47
C MET A 199 -1.23 10.79 11.42
N GLY A 200 -1.11 11.52 12.54
CA GLY A 200 -2.22 11.85 13.44
C GLY A 200 -2.10 11.31 14.87
N SER A 201 -0.98 10.66 15.22
CA SER A 201 -0.70 10.12 16.56
C SER A 201 -1.74 9.14 17.11
N GLU A 202 -2.57 8.53 16.25
CA GLU A 202 -3.60 7.57 16.64
C GLU A 202 -3.39 6.25 15.89
N MET A 203 -3.34 5.14 16.64
CA MET A 203 -2.97 3.82 16.12
C MET A 203 -3.85 3.40 14.95
N MET A 204 -5.18 3.56 15.05
CA MET A 204 -6.10 3.11 14.03
C MET A 204 -6.02 3.95 12.76
N ALA A 205 -5.87 5.27 12.90
CA ALA A 205 -5.67 6.20 11.80
C ALA A 205 -4.37 5.90 11.03
N VAL A 206 -3.25 5.74 11.73
CA VAL A 206 -1.96 5.38 11.09
C VAL A 206 -2.06 4.00 10.43
N THR A 207 -2.61 3.00 11.13
CA THR A 207 -2.80 1.65 10.59
C THR A 207 -3.62 1.67 9.30
N GLN A 208 -4.72 2.42 9.26
CA GLN A 208 -5.56 2.53 8.07
C GLN A 208 -4.82 3.19 6.89
N LYS A 209 -3.98 4.19 7.13
CA LYS A 209 -3.13 4.79 6.09
C LYS A 209 -2.11 3.79 5.55
N ILE A 210 -1.42 3.03 6.41
CA ILE A 210 -0.47 1.99 6.00
C ILE A 210 -1.14 0.88 5.18
N ILE A 211 -2.35 0.47 5.57
CA ILE A 211 -3.11 -0.52 4.81
C ILE A 211 -3.52 0.02 3.43
N GLN A 212 -3.94 1.28 3.33
CA GLN A 212 -4.23 1.93 2.05
C GLN A 212 -3.00 2.00 1.14
N ILE A 213 -1.85 2.40 1.69
CA ILE A 213 -0.57 2.41 0.98
C ILE A 213 -0.25 1.00 0.44
N THR A 214 -0.39 -0.02 1.28
CA THR A 214 -0.13 -1.42 0.89
C THR A 214 -1.10 -1.89 -0.20
N GLY A 215 -2.37 -1.48 -0.14
CA GLY A 215 -3.36 -1.76 -1.17
C GLY A 215 -2.96 -1.15 -2.52
N LEU A 216 -2.54 0.13 -2.52
CA LEU A 216 -2.04 0.81 -3.73
C LEU A 216 -0.79 0.12 -4.29
N VAL A 217 0.17 -0.24 -3.43
CA VAL A 217 1.35 -1.03 -3.84
C VAL A 217 0.92 -2.32 -4.52
N ASN A 218 0.00 -3.09 -3.94
CA ASN A 218 -0.49 -4.33 -4.55
C ASN A 218 -1.11 -4.13 -5.93
N THR A 219 -1.80 -3.02 -6.14
CA THR A 219 -2.35 -2.72 -7.47
C THR A 219 -1.28 -2.51 -8.53
N MET A 220 -0.16 -1.87 -8.16
CA MET A 220 1.01 -1.68 -9.01
C MET A 220 1.67 -3.02 -9.37
N PHE A 221 1.79 -3.93 -8.39
CA PHE A 221 2.39 -5.25 -8.56
C PHE A 221 1.50 -6.29 -9.26
N THR A 222 0.25 -5.94 -9.59
CA THR A 222 -0.68 -6.84 -10.27
C THR A 222 -0.14 -7.32 -11.63
N GLN A 223 0.61 -6.49 -12.38
CA GLN A 223 1.24 -6.88 -13.65
C GLN A 223 2.27 -8.01 -13.51
N PHE A 224 2.91 -8.09 -12.34
CA PHE A 224 3.87 -9.14 -12.00
C PHE A 224 3.21 -10.38 -11.41
N LYS A 225 1.89 -10.35 -11.16
CA LYS A 225 1.16 -11.35 -10.38
C LYS A 225 1.76 -11.57 -9.00
N LEU A 226 2.32 -10.50 -8.42
CA LEU A 226 2.89 -10.51 -7.10
C LEU A 226 1.92 -9.82 -6.13
N THR A 227 1.66 -10.45 -4.99
CA THR A 227 0.92 -9.85 -3.88
C THR A 227 1.88 -9.59 -2.73
N VAL A 228 2.03 -8.33 -2.35
CA VAL A 228 2.74 -7.89 -1.16
C VAL A 228 1.82 -8.10 0.05
N MET A 229 2.19 -9.03 0.92
CA MET A 229 1.45 -9.37 2.14
C MET A 229 2.01 -8.63 3.34
N LEU A 230 1.20 -7.79 3.97
CA LEU A 230 1.54 -7.15 5.22
C LEU A 230 1.38 -8.15 6.38
N SER A 231 2.51 -8.58 6.93
CA SER A 231 2.58 -9.60 7.99
C SER A 231 2.34 -9.03 9.39
N SER A 232 2.84 -7.82 9.65
CA SER A 232 2.70 -7.11 10.92
C SER A 232 3.09 -5.63 10.74
N LEU A 233 2.63 -4.79 11.66
CA LEU A 233 2.90 -3.36 11.70
C LEU A 233 3.39 -2.99 13.10
N GLU A 234 4.53 -2.33 13.21
CA GLU A 234 5.03 -1.77 14.48
C GLU A 234 5.05 -0.24 14.40
N LEU A 235 4.45 0.41 15.39
CA LEU A 235 4.39 1.87 15.50
C LEU A 235 5.24 2.30 16.68
N TRP A 236 6.29 3.08 16.44
CA TRP A 236 7.10 3.69 17.49
C TRP A 236 6.38 4.89 18.11
N SER A 237 5.27 4.63 18.80
CA SER A 237 4.40 5.65 19.39
C SER A 237 5.01 6.40 20.57
N ASP A 238 5.96 5.78 21.28
CA ASP A 238 6.70 6.38 22.41
C ASP A 238 7.97 7.12 21.92
N LYS A 239 8.92 6.38 21.33
CA LYS A 239 10.22 6.89 20.85
C LYS A 239 10.82 5.94 19.82
N ASN A 240 11.73 6.48 19.01
CA ASN A 240 12.50 5.69 18.06
C ASN A 240 13.40 4.67 18.79
N LYS A 241 13.43 3.43 18.30
CA LYS A 241 14.26 2.35 18.88
C LYS A 241 15.69 2.33 18.35
N ILE A 242 15.94 3.10 17.29
CA ILE A 242 17.26 3.40 16.75
C ILE A 242 17.37 4.90 16.49
N SER A 243 18.61 5.41 16.42
CA SER A 243 18.84 6.75 15.88
C SER A 243 18.44 6.78 14.39
N THR A 244 17.62 7.75 14.01
CA THR A 244 17.19 7.93 12.61
C THR A 244 17.94 9.06 11.89
N ASN A 245 18.98 9.62 12.53
CA ASN A 245 19.85 10.62 11.94
C ASN A 245 20.83 10.01 10.93
N GLY A 246 21.26 10.81 9.95
CA GLY A 246 22.28 10.42 8.96
C GLY A 246 21.77 10.40 7.52
N ASP A 247 22.58 9.87 6.63
CA ASP A 247 22.19 9.55 5.26
C ASP A 247 21.39 8.23 5.19
N ALA A 248 20.89 7.91 3.99
CA ALA A 248 20.01 6.77 3.76
C ALA A 248 20.70 5.44 4.06
N ASP A 249 21.96 5.35 3.67
CA ASP A 249 22.71 4.11 3.67
C ASP A 249 23.17 3.79 5.10
N ASP A 250 23.67 4.78 5.84
CA ASP A 250 24.00 4.65 7.26
C ASP A 250 22.76 4.23 8.07
N LEU A 251 21.61 4.84 7.78
CA LEU A 251 20.35 4.50 8.42
C LEU A 251 19.87 3.08 8.08
N LEU A 252 19.98 2.67 6.81
CA LEU A 252 19.67 1.32 6.36
C LEU A 252 20.55 0.28 7.06
N GLN A 253 21.86 0.53 7.17
CA GLN A 253 22.80 -0.35 7.87
C GLN A 253 22.44 -0.47 9.36
N ARG A 254 22.15 0.65 10.03
CA ARG A 254 21.75 0.65 11.44
C ARG A 254 20.44 -0.10 11.66
N PHE A 255 19.45 0.13 10.80
CA PHE A 255 18.17 -0.56 10.86
C PHE A 255 18.33 -2.06 10.61
N PHE A 256 19.18 -2.45 9.66
CA PHE A 256 19.50 -3.86 9.40
C PHE A 256 20.12 -4.54 10.62
N VAL A 257 21.09 -3.90 11.29
CA VAL A 257 21.70 -4.43 12.53
C VAL A 257 20.65 -4.57 13.63
N TRP A 258 19.83 -3.54 13.86
CA TRP A 258 18.75 -3.59 14.85
C TRP A 258 17.76 -4.72 14.57
N LYS A 259 17.32 -4.87 13.31
CA LYS A 259 16.41 -5.94 12.90
C LYS A 259 16.99 -7.33 13.22
N ARG A 260 18.28 -7.53 12.94
CA ARG A 260 18.97 -8.81 13.19
C ARG A 260 18.98 -9.15 14.67
N ASP A 261 19.18 -8.15 15.53
CA ASP A 261 19.34 -8.35 16.97
C ASP A 261 17.97 -8.42 17.71
N TYR A 262 16.90 -7.86 17.13
CA TYR A 262 15.54 -7.75 17.70
C TYR A 262 14.62 -8.98 17.45
N LEU A 263 15.14 -10.10 16.92
CA LEU A 263 14.34 -11.19 16.33
C LEU A 263 13.41 -12.00 17.27
N ILE A 264 12.23 -11.45 17.59
CA ILE A 264 10.99 -12.21 17.89
C ILE A 264 10.06 -12.29 16.65
N LEU A 265 10.25 -11.43 15.64
CA LEU A 265 9.24 -11.09 14.62
C LEU A 265 9.22 -11.90 13.31
N ARG A 266 9.52 -13.20 13.37
CA ARG A 266 9.38 -14.18 12.26
C ARG A 266 10.50 -14.14 11.19
N PRO A 267 11.09 -15.29 10.80
CA PRO A 267 12.44 -15.28 10.22
C PRO A 267 12.54 -15.06 8.70
N HIS A 268 11.47 -14.73 7.96
CA HIS A 268 11.49 -14.85 6.48
C HIS A 268 10.91 -13.69 5.64
N GLY A 269 10.56 -12.53 6.22
CA GLY A 269 10.06 -11.37 5.47
C GLY A 269 11.04 -10.20 5.30
N ILE A 270 10.70 -9.25 4.43
CA ILE A 270 11.38 -7.95 4.29
C ILE A 270 10.82 -6.97 5.32
N ALA A 271 11.67 -6.21 6.01
CA ALA A 271 11.22 -5.12 6.89
C ALA A 271 11.42 -3.77 6.23
N PHE A 272 10.40 -2.91 6.30
CA PHE A 272 10.45 -1.51 5.90
C PHE A 272 10.41 -0.63 7.13
N LEU A 273 11.39 0.27 7.26
CA LEU A 273 11.30 1.40 8.18
C LEU A 273 10.81 2.63 7.42
N LEU A 274 9.67 3.18 7.84
CA LEU A 274 9.05 4.37 7.26
C LEU A 274 9.37 5.58 8.14
N ILE A 275 9.88 6.64 7.52
CA ILE A 275 10.56 7.74 8.23
C ILE A 275 10.04 9.08 7.71
N TYR A 276 9.69 10.00 8.59
CA TYR A 276 9.21 11.32 8.18
C TYR A 276 10.37 12.28 8.02
N ARG A 277 10.48 12.95 6.87
CA ARG A 277 11.44 14.04 6.69
C ARG A 277 10.78 15.15 5.93
N LYS A 278 10.90 16.38 6.42
CA LYS A 278 10.26 17.52 5.76
C LYS A 278 10.80 17.74 4.34
N HIS A 279 12.13 17.74 4.21
CA HIS A 279 12.84 17.91 2.95
C HIS A 279 13.94 16.84 2.82
N PRO A 280 13.57 15.59 2.48
CA PRO A 280 14.55 14.52 2.38
C PRO A 280 15.41 14.69 1.13
N THR A 281 16.73 14.48 1.25
CA THR A 281 17.64 14.46 0.08
C THR A 281 17.42 13.23 -0.81
N TYR A 282 16.86 12.16 -0.25
CA TYR A 282 16.62 10.86 -0.87
C TYR A 282 15.29 10.30 -0.35
N LEU A 283 14.52 9.58 -1.17
CA LEU A 283 13.20 9.06 -0.76
C LEU A 283 13.28 7.69 -0.06
N GLY A 284 14.48 7.13 0.14
CA GLY A 284 14.68 5.80 0.71
C GLY A 284 15.95 5.10 0.19
N ALA A 285 16.25 3.93 0.76
CA ALA A 285 17.39 3.10 0.40
C ALA A 285 17.07 1.61 0.53
N THR A 286 17.70 0.81 -0.34
CA THR A 286 17.50 -0.63 -0.42
C THR A 286 18.74 -1.33 -0.99
N PHE A 287 18.94 -2.59 -0.60
CA PHE A 287 19.92 -3.48 -1.22
C PHE A 287 19.40 -4.04 -2.55
N SER A 288 19.72 -3.37 -3.66
CA SER A 288 19.23 -3.72 -5.00
C SER A 288 19.55 -5.16 -5.41
N GLY A 289 18.60 -5.86 -6.03
CA GLY A 289 18.77 -7.23 -6.53
C GLY A 289 19.00 -8.31 -5.46
N THR A 290 18.78 -7.99 -4.19
CA THR A 290 19.01 -8.92 -3.07
C THR A 290 17.74 -9.45 -2.41
N ILE A 291 16.58 -9.33 -3.07
CA ILE A 291 15.35 -9.96 -2.56
C ILE A 291 15.58 -11.45 -2.24
N CYS A 292 14.94 -11.95 -1.19
CA CYS A 292 15.18 -13.28 -0.61
C CYS A 292 16.54 -13.51 0.05
N ASN A 293 17.46 -12.55 0.03
CA ASN A 293 18.70 -12.65 0.80
C ASN A 293 18.41 -12.32 2.27
N LYS A 294 18.55 -13.33 3.14
CA LYS A 294 18.36 -13.17 4.60
C LYS A 294 19.28 -12.11 5.21
N SER A 295 20.47 -11.91 4.62
CA SER A 295 21.44 -10.91 5.06
C SER A 295 21.15 -9.50 4.56
N HIS A 296 20.07 -9.29 3.79
CA HIS A 296 19.71 -7.99 3.23
C HIS A 296 18.18 -7.80 3.22
N ASN A 297 17.47 -8.21 4.29
CA ASN A 297 16.01 -8.19 4.34
C ASN A 297 15.43 -6.92 5.00
N ALA A 298 16.10 -5.79 4.87
CA ALA A 298 15.67 -4.49 5.39
C ALA A 298 15.72 -3.44 4.27
N ASP A 299 14.79 -2.50 4.32
CA ASP A 299 14.64 -1.35 3.43
C ASP A 299 14.16 -0.14 4.23
N ILE A 300 14.48 1.08 3.78
CA ILE A 300 13.97 2.32 4.37
C ILE A 300 13.24 3.15 3.32
N ALA A 301 12.12 3.76 3.71
CA ALA A 301 11.37 4.69 2.87
C ALA A 301 11.13 6.00 3.62
N MET A 302 11.47 7.11 2.97
CA MET A 302 11.24 8.44 3.50
C MET A 302 9.93 9.00 2.99
N TYR A 303 9.16 9.59 3.89
CA TYR A 303 7.92 10.29 3.64
C TYR A 303 8.22 11.81 3.61
N PRO A 304 8.30 12.44 2.42
CA PRO A 304 8.43 13.89 2.30
C PRO A 304 7.20 14.61 2.84
N ASP A 305 7.36 15.86 3.25
CA ASP A 305 6.20 16.69 3.58
C ASP A 305 5.28 16.89 2.37
N ALA A 306 3.97 16.88 2.63
CA ALA A 306 2.91 17.04 1.65
C ALA A 306 2.92 16.05 0.47
N VAL A 307 3.69 14.95 0.55
CA VAL A 307 3.48 13.80 -0.36
C VAL A 307 2.12 13.18 -0.08
N THR A 308 1.42 12.74 -1.12
CA THR A 308 0.17 12.00 -0.98
C THR A 308 0.44 10.53 -0.64
N LEU A 309 -0.55 9.83 -0.07
CA LEU A 309 -0.44 8.37 0.13
C LEU A 309 -0.18 7.64 -1.19
N GLU A 310 -0.74 8.13 -2.29
CA GLU A 310 -0.48 7.61 -3.63
C GLU A 310 1.00 7.78 -4.02
N GLY A 311 1.57 8.98 -3.88
CA GLY A 311 2.98 9.22 -4.15
C GLY A 311 3.89 8.38 -3.27
N PHE A 312 3.59 8.27 -1.97
CA PHE A 312 4.36 7.43 -1.05
C PHE A 312 4.28 5.93 -1.38
N SER A 313 3.14 5.46 -1.90
CA SER A 313 2.99 4.10 -2.41
C SER A 313 3.92 3.82 -3.60
N VAL A 314 4.15 4.82 -4.46
CA VAL A 314 5.11 4.72 -5.57
C VAL A 314 6.54 4.55 -5.03
N ILE A 315 6.92 5.29 -3.99
CA ILE A 315 8.26 5.18 -3.37
C ILE A 315 8.49 3.74 -2.88
N ILE A 316 7.54 3.17 -2.14
CA ILE A 316 7.63 1.79 -1.65
C ILE A 316 7.69 0.80 -2.82
N ALA A 317 6.88 1.01 -3.87
CA ALA A 317 6.88 0.15 -5.04
C ALA A 317 8.21 0.20 -5.82
N GLN A 318 8.82 1.38 -5.95
CA GLN A 318 10.14 1.57 -6.55
C GLN A 318 11.22 0.86 -5.74
N LEU A 319 11.24 1.02 -4.41
CA LEU A 319 12.19 0.34 -3.52
C LEU A 319 12.06 -1.19 -3.60
N LEU A 320 10.84 -1.71 -3.59
CA LEU A 320 10.58 -3.15 -3.80
C LEU A 320 11.01 -3.60 -5.21
N GLY A 321 10.80 -2.79 -6.23
CA GLY A 321 11.26 -3.05 -7.60
C GLY A 321 12.79 -3.16 -7.66
N LEU A 322 13.51 -2.18 -7.11
CA LEU A 322 14.97 -2.20 -7.00
C LEU A 322 15.45 -3.43 -6.22
N LYS A 323 14.77 -3.82 -5.13
CA LYS A 323 15.06 -5.05 -4.38
C LYS A 323 14.98 -6.29 -5.26
N MET A 324 14.01 -6.35 -6.17
CA MET A 324 13.81 -7.41 -7.16
C MET A 324 14.75 -7.30 -8.37
N GLY A 325 15.64 -6.30 -8.40
CA GLY A 325 16.61 -6.10 -9.47
C GLY A 325 16.07 -5.35 -10.68
N LEU A 326 14.92 -4.68 -10.55
CA LEU A 326 14.50 -3.71 -11.57
C LEU A 326 15.43 -2.49 -11.52
N THR A 327 15.48 -1.78 -12.64
CA THR A 327 16.19 -0.52 -12.76
C THR A 327 15.22 0.64 -13.04
N TYR A 328 15.66 1.88 -12.81
CA TYR A 328 14.91 3.05 -13.24
C TYR A 328 14.83 3.09 -14.77
N ASP A 329 13.69 3.51 -15.29
CA ASP A 329 13.40 3.52 -16.72
C ASP A 329 14.25 4.58 -17.45
N ASP A 330 15.05 4.15 -18.43
CA ASP A 330 15.70 5.05 -19.40
C ASP A 330 14.66 5.50 -20.44
N ILE A 331 14.36 6.80 -20.46
CA ILE A 331 13.33 7.41 -21.33
C ILE A 331 13.58 7.13 -22.82
N ASN A 332 14.84 6.90 -23.23
CA ASN A 332 15.20 6.66 -24.62
C ASN A 332 15.13 5.17 -25.02
N LYS A 333 15.10 4.25 -24.04
CA LYS A 333 15.15 2.80 -24.29
C LYS A 333 13.88 2.07 -23.84
N CYS A 334 13.22 2.59 -22.82
CA CYS A 334 12.07 1.97 -22.19
C CYS A 334 10.77 2.60 -22.72
N SER A 335 9.83 1.75 -23.09
CA SER A 335 8.49 2.12 -23.52
C SER A 335 7.53 2.07 -22.33
N CYS A 336 6.90 3.21 -22.04
CA CYS A 336 5.86 3.32 -21.03
C CYS A 336 4.46 3.37 -21.69
N PRO A 337 3.56 2.40 -21.45
CA PRO A 337 2.24 2.38 -22.07
C PRO A 337 1.24 3.40 -21.50
N ARG A 338 1.64 4.19 -20.49
CA ARG A 338 0.82 5.19 -19.80
C ARG A 338 1.56 6.53 -19.74
N ALA A 339 0.89 7.55 -19.19
CA ALA A 339 1.50 8.86 -18.99
C ALA A 339 2.76 8.81 -18.10
N THR A 340 2.81 7.92 -17.11
CA THR A 340 4.00 7.72 -16.28
C THR A 340 4.11 6.28 -15.80
N CYS A 341 5.33 5.73 -15.81
CA CYS A 341 5.63 4.39 -15.33
C CYS A 341 6.21 4.43 -13.92
N ILE A 342 6.00 3.36 -13.15
CA ILE A 342 6.39 3.29 -11.73
C ILE A 342 7.89 3.52 -11.54
N MET A 343 8.73 2.92 -12.40
CA MET A 343 10.19 3.08 -12.34
C MET A 343 10.68 4.38 -13.02
N ASN A 344 9.81 5.39 -13.18
CA ASN A 344 10.21 6.73 -13.56
C ASN A 344 10.31 7.63 -12.31
N HIS A 345 11.36 8.45 -12.22
CA HIS A 345 11.57 9.37 -11.11
C HIS A 345 10.39 10.34 -10.86
N LYS A 346 9.69 10.77 -11.92
CA LYS A 346 8.54 11.68 -11.83
C LYS A 346 7.24 11.00 -11.37
N ALA A 347 7.25 9.67 -11.21
CA ALA A 347 6.06 8.89 -10.85
C ALA A 347 5.53 9.22 -9.45
N VAL A 348 6.40 9.61 -8.52
CA VAL A 348 6.00 10.00 -7.16
C VAL A 348 5.13 11.26 -7.20
N GLY A 349 5.42 12.18 -8.13
CA GLY A 349 4.71 13.43 -8.34
C GLY A 349 3.42 13.30 -9.16
N SER A 350 3.25 12.24 -9.94
CA SER A 350 2.13 12.13 -10.89
C SER A 350 0.87 11.52 -10.27
N SER A 351 -0.29 11.93 -10.77
CA SER A 351 -1.61 11.39 -10.38
C SER A 351 -2.10 10.36 -11.39
N GLY A 352 -3.08 9.55 -11.00
CA GLY A 352 -3.66 8.51 -11.85
C GLY A 352 -2.85 7.22 -11.88
N ILE A 353 -3.28 6.29 -12.73
CA ILE A 353 -2.74 4.94 -12.79
C ILE A 353 -1.33 4.93 -13.35
N LYS A 354 -0.46 4.22 -12.63
CA LYS A 354 0.93 3.97 -12.99
C LYS A 354 1.12 2.48 -13.18
N ILE A 355 1.91 2.12 -14.17
CA ILE A 355 2.25 0.72 -14.47
C ILE A 355 3.76 0.58 -14.64
N PHE A 356 4.25 -0.64 -14.60
CA PHE A 356 5.62 -0.96 -14.94
C PHE A 356 5.83 -0.89 -16.46
N SER A 357 7.00 -0.41 -16.87
CA SER A 357 7.41 -0.33 -18.28
C SER A 357 7.72 -1.72 -18.86
N ASN A 358 7.99 -1.76 -20.17
CA ASN A 358 8.50 -2.97 -20.80
C ASN A 358 9.89 -3.40 -20.25
N CYS A 359 10.76 -2.45 -19.90
CA CYS A 359 12.06 -2.73 -19.27
C CYS A 359 11.89 -3.37 -17.89
N SER A 360 11.04 -2.77 -17.05
CA SER A 360 10.71 -3.30 -15.73
C SER A 360 10.14 -4.72 -15.82
N MET A 361 9.28 -4.99 -16.82
CA MET A 361 8.75 -6.34 -17.08
C MET A 361 9.82 -7.33 -17.53
N HIS A 362 10.81 -6.88 -18.31
CA HIS A 362 11.94 -7.70 -18.73
C HIS A 362 12.83 -8.04 -17.53
N ASP A 363 13.22 -7.04 -16.75
CA ASP A 363 14.05 -7.18 -15.54
C ASP A 363 13.38 -8.15 -14.55
N TYR A 364 12.09 -7.97 -14.28
CA TYR A 364 11.34 -8.84 -13.37
C TYR A 364 11.32 -10.30 -13.83
N ARG A 365 11.09 -10.55 -15.12
CA ARG A 365 11.07 -11.92 -15.64
C ARG A 365 12.44 -12.57 -15.62
N ASN A 366 13.50 -11.81 -15.92
CA ASN A 366 14.88 -12.28 -15.78
C ASN A 366 15.16 -12.65 -14.32
N PHE A 367 14.76 -11.80 -13.37
CA PHE A 367 14.88 -12.06 -11.94
C PHE A 367 14.19 -13.37 -11.53
N VAL A 368 12.91 -13.55 -11.85
CA VAL A 368 12.13 -14.77 -11.53
C VAL A 368 12.72 -16.02 -12.19
N SER A 369 13.37 -15.89 -13.35
CA SER A 369 14.02 -17.02 -14.02
C SER A 369 15.35 -17.45 -13.38
N LYS A 370 16.11 -16.50 -12.82
CA LYS A 370 17.45 -16.72 -12.27
C LYS A 370 17.42 -17.19 -10.82
N TYR A 371 16.55 -16.58 -10.03
CA TYR A 371 16.31 -16.96 -8.65
C TYR A 371 15.05 -17.78 -8.68
N GLU A 372 15.09 -19.08 -8.36
CA GLU A 372 13.92 -19.97 -8.23
C GLU A 372 12.96 -19.53 -7.10
N ALA A 373 12.62 -18.24 -7.03
CA ALA A 373 11.64 -17.60 -6.18
C ALA A 373 11.61 -18.16 -4.74
N LYS A 374 12.76 -18.56 -4.17
CA LYS A 374 12.79 -19.46 -3.00
C LYS A 374 12.12 -18.88 -1.75
N CYS A 375 12.02 -17.55 -1.65
CA CYS A 375 11.28 -16.88 -0.57
C CYS A 375 9.89 -16.35 -0.98
N LEU A 376 9.59 -16.28 -2.28
CA LEU A 376 8.29 -15.84 -2.75
C LEU A 376 7.37 -17.04 -2.67
N GLN A 377 6.48 -17.03 -1.67
CA GLN A 377 5.66 -18.19 -1.38
C GLN A 377 4.69 -18.44 -2.54
N ASN A 378 4.54 -19.70 -2.95
CA ASN A 378 3.46 -20.11 -3.83
C ASN A 378 2.15 -20.22 -3.01
N PHE A 379 1.04 -19.80 -3.60
CA PHE A 379 -0.30 -19.74 -2.96
C PHE A 379 -0.69 -20.99 -2.16
N SER A 380 -0.23 -22.17 -2.58
CA SER A 380 -0.52 -23.46 -1.95
C SER A 380 -0.14 -23.53 -0.47
N ASN A 381 0.84 -22.73 -0.02
CA ASN A 381 1.30 -22.72 1.38
C ASN A 381 0.52 -21.74 2.27
N LEU A 382 -0.33 -20.90 1.67
CA LEU A 382 -1.17 -19.91 2.36
C LEU A 382 -2.64 -20.36 2.46
N GLN A 383 -2.92 -21.66 2.29
CA GLN A 383 -4.29 -22.16 2.27
C GLN A 383 -5.06 -21.66 3.51
N PRO A 384 -6.24 -21.04 3.30
CA PRO A 384 -7.02 -20.45 4.38
C PRO A 384 -7.64 -21.56 5.21
N SER A 385 -7.13 -21.77 6.43
CA SER A 385 -7.78 -22.59 7.46
C SER A 385 -9.08 -21.95 8.00
N TYR A 386 -9.62 -20.92 7.34
CA TYR A 386 -10.90 -20.30 7.69
C TYR A 386 -12.12 -20.99 7.08
N GLN A 387 -11.95 -22.00 6.22
CA GLN A 387 -13.11 -22.82 5.84
C GLN A 387 -13.58 -23.75 6.97
N ASN A 388 -12.86 -23.83 8.10
CA ASN A 388 -13.14 -24.80 9.17
C ASN A 388 -13.23 -24.22 10.59
N GLN A 389 -13.23 -22.90 10.79
CA GLN A 389 -13.49 -22.32 12.11
C GLN A 389 -14.86 -21.65 12.11
N SER A 390 -15.82 -22.32 12.73
CA SER A 390 -17.15 -21.79 13.01
C SER A 390 -17.06 -20.58 13.94
N VAL A 391 -17.80 -19.52 13.64
CA VAL A 391 -17.84 -18.24 14.36
C VAL A 391 -19.27 -18.00 14.83
N CYS A 392 -19.55 -18.46 16.05
CA CYS A 392 -20.84 -18.26 16.70
C CYS A 392 -21.13 -16.77 16.93
N GLY A 393 -22.34 -16.34 16.52
CA GLY A 393 -22.82 -14.97 16.64
C GLY A 393 -22.73 -14.18 15.34
N ASN A 394 -22.49 -14.82 14.20
CA ASN A 394 -22.48 -14.17 12.89
C ASN A 394 -23.84 -14.31 12.13
N GLY A 395 -24.79 -15.04 12.70
CA GLY A 395 -26.12 -15.31 12.15
C GLY A 395 -26.14 -16.38 11.05
N ILE A 396 -25.07 -17.15 10.88
CA ILE A 396 -24.91 -18.20 9.88
C ILE A 396 -24.66 -19.51 10.62
N LEU A 397 -25.61 -20.44 10.52
CA LEU A 397 -25.47 -21.75 11.14
C LEU A 397 -24.35 -22.57 10.48
N GLU A 398 -23.24 -22.79 11.20
CA GLU A 398 -22.09 -23.56 10.73
C GLU A 398 -22.09 -25.01 11.27
N PRO A 399 -21.32 -25.96 10.67
CA PRO A 399 -21.45 -27.40 10.96
C PRO A 399 -21.21 -27.84 12.41
N ASN A 400 -20.58 -27.00 13.23
CA ASN A 400 -20.31 -27.25 14.65
C ASN A 400 -21.27 -26.49 15.59
N GLU A 401 -22.34 -25.92 15.06
CA GLU A 401 -23.30 -25.09 15.81
C GLU A 401 -24.70 -25.71 15.77
N GLU A 402 -25.41 -25.66 16.89
CA GLU A 402 -26.83 -26.05 16.96
C GLU A 402 -27.76 -24.90 16.56
N CYS A 403 -27.32 -23.66 16.81
CA CYS A 403 -27.97 -22.41 16.41
C CYS A 403 -26.94 -21.26 16.34
N ASP A 404 -27.17 -20.28 15.46
CA ASP A 404 -26.48 -18.98 15.48
C ASP A 404 -27.53 -17.86 15.36
N CYS A 405 -27.69 -17.09 16.44
CA CYS A 405 -28.68 -16.02 16.57
C CYS A 405 -28.13 -14.62 16.27
N GLY A 406 -26.92 -14.51 15.74
CA GLY A 406 -26.22 -13.24 15.59
C GLY A 406 -25.60 -12.75 16.89
N SER A 407 -24.92 -11.60 16.84
CA SER A 407 -24.26 -11.01 18.00
C SER A 407 -25.30 -10.57 19.03
N GLU A 408 -25.05 -10.84 20.31
CA GLU A 408 -25.81 -10.20 21.40
C GLU A 408 -25.55 -8.68 21.30
N GLU A 409 -26.62 -7.90 21.08
CA GLU A 409 -26.57 -6.43 21.10
C GLU A 409 -26.11 -5.87 22.45
#